data_AF-A0A6I7F7B6-F1
#
_entry.id   AF-A0A6I7F7B6-F1
#
_cell.length_a   1.000
_cell.length_b   1.000
_cell.length_c   1.000
_cell.angle_alpha   90.00
_cell.angle_beta   90.00
_cell.angle_gamma   90.00
#
_symmetry.space_group_name_H-M   'P 1'
#
loop_
_entity.id
_entity.type
_entity.pdbx_description
1 polymer ?
#
loop_
_entity_poly.entity_id
_entity_poly.type
_entity_poly.pdbx_seq_one_letter_code
_entity_poly.pdbx_strand_id
1 'polypeptide(L)' 'MNLEMNQEKLLVLLLISPLLFAQSIFLFLDAKKKGSNAWFWGIWGLIQTPMPLLFYYLFVVRPFHKKRRTP' A
#
# COMPACT_ATOMS: atom_id res chain seq x y z
N MET A 1 -35.39 -1.63 1.77
CA MET A 1 -34.14 -2.39 1.97
C MET A 1 -33.04 -2.05 0.96
N ASN A 2 -33.34 -1.83 -0.34
CA ASN A 2 -32.30 -1.55 -1.35
C ASN A 2 -31.65 -0.14 -1.29
N LEU A 3 -32.35 0.87 -0.75
CA LEU A 3 -31.84 2.25 -0.69
C LEU A 3 -30.80 2.45 0.43
N GLU A 4 -31.03 1.88 1.61
CA GLU A 4 -30.09 1.89 2.74
C GLU A 4 -28.74 1.25 2.36
N MET A 5 -28.77 0.09 1.69
CA MET A 5 -27.57 -0.59 1.18
C MET A 5 -26.75 0.25 0.19
N ASN A 6 -27.38 1.16 -0.58
CA ASN A 6 -26.65 2.02 -1.51
C ASN A 6 -25.94 3.17 -0.80
N GLN A 7 -26.55 3.74 0.25
CA GLN A 7 -25.95 4.79 1.06
C GLN A 7 -24.71 4.27 1.82
N GLU A 8 -24.81 3.09 2.43
CA GLU A 8 -23.69 2.44 3.10
C GLU A 8 -22.53 2.15 2.14
N LYS A 9 -22.82 1.60 0.95
CA LYS A 9 -21.80 1.35 -0.07
C LYS A 9 -21.11 2.63 -0.53
N LEU A 10 -21.84 3.72 -0.72
CA LEU A 10 -21.28 5.01 -1.11
C LEU A 10 -20.37 5.59 -0.03
N LEU A 11 -20.80 5.54 1.23
CA LEU A 11 -19.98 5.98 2.37
C LEU A 11 -18.70 5.14 2.51
N VAL A 12 -18.82 3.82 2.40
CA VAL A 12 -17.69 2.89 2.43
C VAL A 12 -16.71 3.21 1.30
N LEU A 13 -17.19 3.40 0.06
CA LEU A 13 -16.34 3.75 -1.08
C LEU A 13 -15.65 5.12 -0.89
N LEU A 14 -16.38 6.11 -0.37
CA LEU A 14 -15.87 7.45 -0.11
C LEU A 14 -14.75 7.44 0.95
N LEU A 15 -14.82 6.56 1.94
CA LEU A 15 -13.79 6.41 2.97
C LEU A 15 -12.61 5.55 2.49
N ILE A 16 -12.89 4.46 1.78
CA ILE A 16 -11.89 3.50 1.30
C ILE A 16 -11.03 4.09 0.19
N SER A 17 -11.61 4.86 -0.73
CA SER A 17 -10.88 5.44 -1.87
C SER A 17 -9.69 6.32 -1.47
N PRO A 18 -9.84 7.35 -0.60
CA PRO A 18 -8.70 8.14 -0.14
C PRO A 18 -7.75 7.33 0.76
N LEU A 19 -8.26 6.33 1.49
CA LEU A 19 -7.42 5.46 2.32
C LEU A 19 -6.50 4.58 1.47
N LEU A 20 -7.00 3.98 0.39
CA LEU A 20 -6.18 3.25 -0.59
C LEU A 20 -5.18 4.18 -1.29
N PHE A 21 -5.60 5.39 -1.66
CA PHE A 21 -4.71 6.37 -2.26
C PHE A 21 -3.58 6.76 -1.32
N ALA A 22 -3.91 7.09 -0.07
CA ALA A 22 -2.93 7.42 0.97
C ALA A 22 -1.99 6.24 1.22
N GLN A 23 -2.50 5.01 1.30
CA GLN A 23 -1.69 3.80 1.46
C GLN A 23 -0.72 3.61 0.29
N SER A 24 -1.18 3.75 -0.94
CA SER A 24 -0.35 3.65 -2.14
C SER A 24 0.76 4.70 -2.17
N ILE A 25 0.41 5.97 -1.87
CA ILE A 25 1.39 7.07 -1.81
C ILE A 25 2.43 6.79 -0.72
N PHE A 26 2.00 6.29 0.45
CA PHE A 26 2.90 5.98 1.55
C PHE A 26 3.88 4.86 1.17
N LEU A 27 3.40 3.79 0.53
CA LEU A 27 4.24 2.70 -0.01
C LEU A 27 5.23 3.22 -1.07
N PHE A 28 4.78 4.08 -1.97
CA PHE A 28 5.63 4.69 -2.99
C PHE A 28 6.76 5.52 -2.37
N LEU A 29 6.44 6.37 -1.39
CA LEU A 29 7.42 7.22 -0.70
C LEU A 29 8.41 6.39 0.11
N ASP A 30 7.95 5.37 0.85
CA ASP A 30 8.81 4.52 1.66
C ASP A 30 9.74 3.65 0.79
N ALA A 31 9.22 3.09 -0.30
CA ALA A 31 10.01 2.34 -1.27
C ALA A 31 11.06 3.21 -1.97
N LYS A 32 10.71 4.47 -2.30
CA LYS A 32 11.64 5.45 -2.87
C LYS A 32 12.79 5.75 -1.92
N LYS A 33 12.50 5.95 -0.61
CA LYS A 33 13.54 6.15 0.42
C LYS A 33 14.46 4.94 0.59
N LYS A 34 13.94 3.73 0.34
CA LYS A 34 14.69 2.47 0.42
C LYS A 34 15.40 2.08 -0.88
N GLY A 35 15.32 2.89 -1.93
CA GLY A 35 15.92 2.58 -3.23
C GLY A 35 15.38 1.29 -3.87
N SER A 36 14.15 0.90 -3.48
CA SER A 36 13.44 -0.25 -4.04
C SER A 36 12.51 0.23 -5.17
N ASN A 37 11.86 -0.71 -5.87
CA ASN A 37 10.98 -0.44 -7.00
C ASN A 37 9.70 0.29 -6.56
N ALA A 38 9.79 1.60 -6.30
CA ALA A 38 8.70 2.42 -5.78
C ALA A 38 7.42 2.34 -6.62
N TRP A 39 7.57 2.30 -7.94
CA TRP A 39 6.45 2.20 -8.87
C TRP A 39 5.71 0.86 -8.76
N PHE A 40 6.44 -0.25 -8.55
CA PHE A 40 5.85 -1.56 -8.30
C PHE A 40 5.00 -1.53 -7.03
N TRP A 41 5.55 -1.00 -5.92
CA TRP A 41 4.85 -0.98 -4.63
C TRP A 41 3.69 0.01 -4.56
N GLY A 42 3.76 1.13 -5.27
CA GLY A 42 2.65 2.08 -5.39
C GLY A 42 1.45 1.50 -6.14
N ILE A 43 1.66 0.90 -7.32
CA ILE A 43 0.58 0.27 -8.10
C ILE A 43 0.03 -0.96 -7.36
N TRP A 44 0.92 -1.77 -6.79
CA TRP A 44 0.52 -2.97 -6.06
C TRP A 44 -0.32 -2.64 -4.81
N GLY A 45 -0.04 -1.51 -4.14
CA GLY A 45 -0.86 -1.00 -3.03
C GLY A 45 -2.23 -0.44 -3.43
N LEU A 46 -2.47 -0.15 -4.71
CA LEU A 46 -3.81 0.25 -5.21
C LEU A 46 -4.68 -0.95 -5.60
N ILE A 47 -4.07 -2.10 -5.91
CA ILE A 47 -4.79 -3.29 -6.39
C ILE A 47 -5.40 -4.07 -5.23
N GLN A 48 -4.69 -4.17 -4.10
CA GLN A 48 -5.16 -4.98 -2.98
C GLN A 48 -4.69 -4.41 -1.64
N THR A 49 -5.55 -4.48 -0.64
CA THR A 49 -5.20 -4.17 0.76
C THR A 49 -5.71 -5.37 1.57
N PRO A 50 -4.94 -6.02 2.46
CA PRO A 50 -3.63 -5.69 3.04
C PRO A 50 -2.45 -6.57 2.58
N MET A 51 -2.68 -7.57 1.71
CA MET A 51 -1.64 -8.50 1.22
C MET A 51 -0.35 -7.79 0.73
N PRO A 52 -0.45 -6.69 -0.05
CA PRO A 52 0.70 -5.90 -0.50
C PRO A 52 1.65 -5.44 0.60
N LEU A 53 1.10 -5.09 1.77
CA LEU A 53 1.91 -4.66 2.91
C LEU A 53 2.78 -5.81 3.44
N LEU A 54 2.22 -7.02 3.53
CA LEU A 54 2.93 -8.22 3.99
C LEU A 54 4.08 -8.59 3.05
N PHE A 55 3.81 -8.59 1.74
CA PHE A 55 4.85 -8.83 0.73
C PHE A 55 5.90 -7.71 0.71
N TYR A 56 5.50 -6.45 0.86
CA TYR A 56 6.42 -5.32 0.96
C TYR A 56 7.40 -5.48 2.12
N TYR A 57 6.89 -5.86 3.29
CA TYR A 57 7.73 -6.08 4.45
C TYR A 57 8.74 -7.22 4.22
N LEU A 58 8.30 -8.35 3.67
CA LEU A 58 9.17 -9.51 3.47
C LEU A 58 10.21 -9.33 2.37
N PHE A 59 9.84 -8.68 1.25
CA PHE A 59 10.69 -8.54 0.06
C PHE A 59 11.44 -7.21 -0.03
N VAL A 60 11.02 -6.14 0.65
CA VAL A 60 11.72 -4.84 0.62
C VAL A 60 12.48 -4.57 1.91
N VAL A 61 11.83 -4.74 3.07
CA VAL A 61 12.46 -4.37 4.34
C VAL A 61 13.62 -5.32 4.67
N ARG A 62 13.43 -6.64 4.54
CA ARG A 62 14.51 -7.60 4.85
C ARG A 62 15.80 -7.42 4.03
N PRO A 63 15.79 -7.34 2.69
CA PRO A 63 17.04 -7.19 1.93
C PRO A 63 17.68 -5.81 2.14
N PHE A 64 16.89 -4.77 2.41
CA PHE A 64 17.42 -3.43 2.68
C PHE A 64 18.25 -3.37 3.97
N HIS A 65 17.84 -4.05 5.04
CA HIS A 65 18.61 -4.14 6.28
C HIS A 65 19.89 -5.00 6.12
N LYS A 66 19.91 -5.97 5.21
CA LYS A 66 21.09 -6.81 4.95
C LYS A 66 22.22 -6.04 4.27
N LYS A 67 21.89 -5.10 3.38
CA LYS A 67 22.86 -4.30 2.61
C LYS A 67 23.58 -3.21 3.43
N ARG A 68 23.00 -2.80 4.57
CA ARG A 68 23.59 -1.80 5.49
C ARG A 68 24.52 -2.40 6.55
N ARG A 69 24.64 -3.73 6.63
CA ARG A 69 25.46 -4.44 7.64
C ARG A 69 26.79 -4.97 7.12
N THR A 70 27.09 -4.80 5.83
CA THR A 70 28.43 -5.06 5.30
C THR A 70 29.15 -3.71 5.16
N PRO A 71 30.21 -3.47 5.95
CA PRO A 71 31.00 -2.24 5.88
C PRO A 71 31.70 -2.07 4.53
#